data_AF-A0A125W417-F1
#
_entry.id   AF-A0A125W417-F1
#
_cell.length_a   1.000
_cell.length_b   1.000
_cell.length_c   1.000
_cell.angle_alpha   90.00
_cell.angle_beta   90.00
_cell.angle_gamma   90.00
#
_symmetry.space_group_name_H-M   'P 1'
#
loop_
_entity.id
_entity.type
_entity.pdbx_description
1 polymer ?
#
loop_
_entity_poly.entity_id
_entity_poly.type
_entity_poly.pdbx_seq_one_letter_code
_entity_poly.pdbx_strand_id
1 'polypeptide(L)'
;MEMREKELRRSMSVFPIGTVMKLTDLTARQIRYYEEQGLIHPERSEGNRRMYSLNDIDVLLEIKDYLSDGLNMAGIKRVYEMKLEEQKNTAEATRPLTDADVRQILYDEILSQGGLTQQNPFQSNVPRL
;
A
#
# COMPACT_ATOMS: atom_id res chain seq x y z
N MET A 1 8.91 11.46 -4.62
CA MET A 1 9.00 11.38 -3.15
C MET A 1 10.32 10.75 -2.80
N GLU A 2 11.20 11.47 -2.11
CA GLU A 2 12.43 10.89 -1.57
C GLU A 2 12.03 9.98 -0.40
N MET A 3 12.18 8.67 -0.57
CA MET A 3 11.98 7.71 0.52
C MET A 3 13.04 8.00 1.60
N ARG A 4 12.59 8.28 2.83
CA ARG A 4 13.51 8.47 3.97
C ARG A 4 14.46 7.26 4.04
N GLU A 5 15.76 7.49 4.22
CA GLU A 5 16.80 6.43 4.20
C GLU A 5 16.43 5.18 5.02
N LYS A 6 15.80 5.40 6.18
CA LYS A 6 15.27 4.32 7.04
C LYS A 6 14.32 3.38 6.32
N GLU A 7 13.40 3.90 5.52
CA GLU A 7 12.40 3.11 4.80
C GLU A 7 13.06 2.27 3.70
N LEU A 8 14.00 2.89 2.96
CA LEU A 8 14.78 2.18 1.95
C LEU A 8 15.54 0.99 2.57
N ARG A 9 16.21 1.19 3.71
CA ARG A 9 16.93 0.11 4.40
C ARG A 9 16.00 -1.00 4.89
N ARG A 10 14.74 -0.68 5.23
CA ARG A 10 13.75 -1.67 5.68
C ARG A 10 13.17 -2.50 4.54
N SER A 11 13.08 -1.94 3.34
CA SER A 11 12.64 -2.65 2.13
C SER A 11 13.74 -3.50 1.48
N MET A 12 15.00 -3.38 1.89
CA MET A 12 16.10 -4.16 1.31
C MET A 12 16.01 -5.65 1.69
N SER A 13 15.98 -6.53 0.68
CA SER A 13 15.92 -7.98 0.84
C SER A 13 17.30 -8.60 1.09
N VAL A 14 17.71 -8.67 2.37
CA VAL A 14 19.06 -9.14 2.77
C VAL A 14 19.06 -10.33 3.73
N PHE A 15 17.90 -10.75 4.25
CA PHE A 15 17.82 -11.83 5.23
C PHE A 15 17.56 -13.18 4.56
N PRO A 16 18.39 -14.22 4.78
CA PRO A 16 18.09 -15.56 4.29
C PRO A 16 16.99 -16.22 5.13
N ILE A 17 16.27 -17.19 4.55
CA ILE A 17 15.14 -17.86 5.21
C ILE A 17 15.45 -18.40 6.61
N GLY A 18 16.66 -18.91 6.85
CA GLY A 18 17.06 -19.43 8.17
C GLY A 18 17.11 -18.36 9.26
N THR A 19 17.49 -17.12 8.91
CA THR A 19 17.44 -15.99 9.85
C THR A 19 16.00 -15.58 10.12
N VAL A 20 15.16 -15.53 9.06
CA VAL A 20 13.74 -15.19 9.19
C VAL A 20 13.00 -16.18 10.08
N MET A 21 13.28 -17.48 9.94
CA MET A 21 12.70 -18.51 10.82
C MET A 21 13.04 -18.26 12.29
N LYS A 22 14.28 -17.87 12.60
CA LYS A 22 14.71 -17.57 13.98
C LYS A 22 14.08 -16.30 14.55
N LEU A 23 13.76 -15.32 13.70
CA LEU A 23 13.16 -14.06 14.13
C LEU A 23 11.65 -14.17 14.34
N THR A 24 10.98 -15.06 13.60
CA THR A 24 9.51 -15.16 13.58
C THR A 24 8.97 -16.40 14.31
N ASP A 25 9.83 -17.36 14.62
CA ASP A 25 9.48 -18.74 15.02
C ASP A 25 8.57 -19.47 14.03
N LEU A 26 8.56 -19.03 12.76
CA LEU A 26 7.83 -19.71 11.70
C LEU A 26 8.73 -20.74 11.02
N THR A 27 8.12 -21.83 10.58
CA THR A 27 8.80 -22.81 9.73
C THR A 27 8.99 -22.27 8.31
N ALA A 28 10.01 -22.76 7.60
CA ALA A 28 10.21 -22.43 6.18
C ALA A 28 8.96 -22.73 5.32
N ARG A 29 8.18 -23.76 5.71
CA ARG A 29 6.93 -24.12 5.02
C ARG A 29 5.87 -23.02 5.19
N GLN A 30 5.67 -22.54 6.41
CA GLN A 30 4.72 -21.45 6.69
C GLN A 30 5.10 -20.17 5.95
N ILE A 31 6.37 -19.77 6.01
CA ILE A 31 6.86 -18.56 5.32
C ILE A 31 6.59 -18.65 3.81
N ARG A 32 6.91 -19.78 3.18
CA ARG A 32 6.63 -20.00 1.74
C ARG A 32 5.14 -20.03 1.45
N TYR A 33 4.34 -20.59 2.34
CA TYR A 33 2.89 -20.57 2.19
C TYR A 33 2.34 -19.13 2.21
N TYR A 34 2.84 -18.26 3.09
CA TYR A 34 2.42 -16.85 3.13
C TYR A 34 2.90 -16.06 1.89
N GLU A 35 4.08 -16.38 1.36
CA GLU A 35 4.55 -15.90 0.04
C GLU A 35 3.61 -16.36 -1.08
N GLU A 36 3.23 -17.63 -1.13
CA GLU A 36 2.27 -18.18 -2.11
C GLU A 36 0.89 -17.53 -1.99
N GLN A 37 0.51 -17.11 -0.78
CA GLN A 37 -0.71 -16.34 -0.56
C GLN A 37 -0.60 -14.89 -1.01
N GLY A 38 0.58 -14.41 -1.40
CA GLY A 38 0.83 -13.04 -1.85
C GLY A 38 0.90 -12.02 -0.71
N LEU A 39 1.19 -12.47 0.52
CA LEU A 39 1.29 -11.57 1.68
C LEU A 39 2.68 -10.93 1.79
N ILE A 40 3.71 -11.63 1.32
CA ILE A 40 5.09 -11.15 1.28
C ILE A 40 5.71 -11.40 -0.09
N HIS A 41 6.69 -10.59 -0.46
CA HIS A 41 7.26 -10.58 -1.82
C HIS A 41 8.79 -10.55 -1.77
N PRO A 42 9.44 -11.59 -1.20
CA PRO A 42 10.88 -11.64 -1.08
C PRO A 42 11.57 -11.65 -2.44
N GLU A 43 12.71 -10.96 -2.53
CA GLU A 43 13.55 -11.00 -3.72
C GLU A 43 14.40 -12.28 -3.77
N ARG A 44 14.99 -12.54 -4.93
CA ARG A 44 15.93 -13.66 -5.11
C ARG A 44 17.35 -13.13 -5.29
N SER A 45 18.29 -13.69 -4.54
CA SER A 45 19.73 -13.45 -4.74
C SER A 45 20.19 -14.02 -6.07
N GLU A 46 21.40 -13.66 -6.51
CA GLU A 46 22.06 -14.27 -7.69
C GLU A 46 22.11 -15.81 -7.65
N GLY A 47 22.30 -16.40 -6.46
CA GLY A 47 22.25 -17.85 -6.25
C GLY A 47 20.84 -18.46 -6.20
N ASN A 48 19.82 -17.74 -6.67
CA ASN A 48 18.39 -18.12 -6.66
C ASN A 48 17.81 -18.47 -5.27
N ARG A 49 18.39 -17.91 -4.20
CA ARG A 49 17.88 -18.05 -2.82
C ARG A 49 16.95 -16.90 -2.51
N ARG A 50 15.85 -17.18 -1.79
CA ARG A 50 14.94 -16.15 -1.28
C ARG A 50 15.63 -15.31 -0.22
N MET A 51 15.56 -14.00 -0.40
CA MET A 51 16.05 -12.99 0.51
C MET A 51 14.84 -12.14 0.94
N TYR A 52 14.71 -11.95 2.24
CA TYR A 52 13.58 -11.26 2.84
C TYR A 52 14.05 -9.90 3.35
N SER A 53 13.16 -8.93 3.34
CA SER A 53 13.38 -7.60 3.90
C SER A 53 12.93 -7.52 5.36
N LEU A 54 13.21 -6.40 6.04
CA LEU A 54 12.64 -6.16 7.37
C LEU A 54 11.11 -6.02 7.28
N ASN A 55 10.60 -5.39 6.22
CA ASN A 55 9.17 -5.24 6.01
C ASN A 55 8.48 -6.61 5.84
N ASP A 56 9.11 -7.57 5.15
CA ASP A 56 8.58 -8.95 5.06
C ASP A 56 8.52 -9.62 6.44
N ILE A 57 9.55 -9.41 7.28
CA ILE A 57 9.60 -9.97 8.63
C ILE A 57 8.48 -9.40 9.50
N ASP A 58 8.23 -8.08 9.42
CA ASP A 58 7.15 -7.44 10.18
C ASP A 58 5.78 -7.98 9.75
N VAL A 59 5.55 -8.16 8.44
CA VAL A 59 4.33 -8.80 7.93
C VAL A 59 4.17 -10.23 8.44
N LEU A 60 5.24 -11.02 8.47
CA LEU A 60 5.23 -12.38 8.99
C LEU A 60 4.86 -12.45 10.49
N LEU A 61 5.34 -11.49 11.28
CA LEU A 61 4.98 -11.35 12.70
C LEU A 61 3.51 -10.94 12.84
N GLU A 62 3.02 -9.98 12.06
CA GLU A 62 1.60 -9.59 12.07
C GLU A 62 0.69 -10.79 11.72
N ILE A 63 1.06 -11.60 10.73
CA ILE A 63 0.29 -12.81 10.36
C ILE A 63 0.19 -13.78 11.54
N LYS A 64 1.27 -13.95 12.31
CA LYS A 64 1.30 -14.80 13.50
C LYS A 64 0.34 -14.27 14.56
N ASP A 65 0.32 -12.96 14.77
CA ASP A 65 -0.58 -12.31 15.73
C ASP A 65 -2.05 -12.48 15.31
N TYR A 66 -2.39 -12.19 14.04
CA TYR A 66 -3.76 -12.40 13.54
C TYR A 66 -4.22 -13.86 13.64
N LEU A 67 -3.33 -14.81 13.38
CA LEU A 67 -3.63 -16.23 13.56
C LEU A 67 -3.90 -16.57 15.03
N SER A 68 -3.16 -15.96 15.96
CA SER A 68 -3.39 -16.14 17.40
C SER A 68 -4.71 -15.53 17.87
N ASP A 69 -5.16 -14.45 17.21
CA ASP A 69 -6.46 -13.82 17.41
C ASP A 69 -7.63 -14.62 16.77
N GLY A 70 -7.33 -15.74 16.11
CA GLY A 70 -8.32 -16.65 15.54
C GLY A 70 -8.75 -16.32 14.11
N LEU A 71 -8.07 -15.39 13.43
CA LEU A 71 -8.32 -15.15 12.01
C LEU A 71 -7.78 -16.30 11.18
N ASN A 72 -8.48 -16.59 10.08
CA ASN A 72 -7.98 -17.49 9.03
C ASN A 72 -7.29 -16.69 7.91
N MET A 73 -6.70 -17.39 6.94
CA MET A 73 -6.00 -16.74 5.82
C MET A 73 -6.87 -15.78 5.00
N ALA A 74 -8.16 -16.08 4.83
CA ALA A 74 -9.08 -15.19 4.10
C ALA A 74 -9.34 -13.90 4.89
N GLY A 75 -9.50 -14.01 6.22
CA GLY A 75 -9.62 -12.85 7.11
C GLY A 75 -8.35 -11.99 7.09
N ILE A 76 -7.18 -12.61 7.16
CA ILE A 76 -5.90 -11.90 7.10
C ILE A 76 -5.74 -11.15 5.77
N LYS A 77 -6.04 -11.79 4.63
CA LYS A 77 -6.01 -11.11 3.32
C LYS A 77 -6.93 -9.90 3.30
N ARG A 78 -8.15 -10.02 3.83
CA ARG A 78 -9.10 -8.92 3.92
C ARG A 78 -8.54 -7.75 4.74
N VAL A 79 -7.86 -8.01 5.85
CA VAL A 79 -7.21 -6.97 6.66
C VAL A 79 -6.18 -6.20 5.83
N TYR A 80 -5.33 -6.90 5.07
CA TYR A 80 -4.33 -6.26 4.22
C TYR A 80 -4.93 -5.50 3.03
N GLU A 81 -6.01 -6.02 2.43
CA GLU A 81 -6.76 -5.30 1.39
C GLU A 81 -7.30 -3.97 1.91
N MET A 82 -7.94 -3.97 3.09
CA MET A 82 -8.47 -2.75 3.71
C MET A 82 -7.36 -1.73 4.02
N LYS A 83 -6.22 -2.18 4.57
CA LYS A 83 -5.05 -1.31 4.80
C LYS A 83 -4.55 -0.65 3.51
N LEU A 84 -4.57 -1.39 2.40
CA LEU A 84 -4.13 -0.87 1.10
C LEU A 84 -5.12 0.16 0.54
N GLU A 85 -6.42 -0.05 0.69
CA GLU A 85 -7.47 0.90 0.30
C GLU A 85 -7.35 2.21 1.10
N GLU A 86 -7.15 2.13 2.41
CA GLU A 86 -6.92 3.30 3.28
C GLU A 86 -5.70 4.12 2.85
N GLN A 87 -4.59 3.45 2.51
CA GLN A 87 -3.38 4.11 2.02
C GLN A 87 -3.61 4.82 0.68
N LYS A 88 -4.36 4.20 -0.25
CA LYS A 88 -4.71 4.81 -1.53
C LYS A 88 -5.58 6.05 -1.34
N ASN A 89 -6.61 5.95 -0.50
CA ASN A 89 -7.52 7.07 -0.22
C ASN A 89 -6.79 8.23 0.45
N THR A 90 -5.88 7.92 1.38
CA THR A 90 -5.05 8.95 2.03
C THR A 90 -4.12 9.62 1.03
N ALA A 91 -3.45 8.83 0.17
CA ALA A 91 -2.56 9.35 -0.87
C ALA A 91 -3.31 10.21 -1.90
N GLU A 92 -4.57 9.89 -2.20
CA GLU A 92 -5.46 10.71 -3.03
C GLU A 92 -5.82 12.04 -2.37
N ALA A 93 -6.14 12.02 -1.08
CA ALA A 93 -6.42 13.23 -0.31
C ALA A 93 -5.19 14.14 -0.13
N THR A 94 -3.97 13.60 -0.19
CA THR A 94 -2.72 14.38 -0.09
C THR A 94 -2.11 14.77 -1.44
N ARG A 95 -2.75 14.45 -2.58
CA ARG A 95 -2.27 14.95 -3.87
C ARG A 95 -2.31 16.49 -3.83
N PRO A 96 -1.18 17.19 -4.05
CA PRO A 96 -1.21 18.64 -4.12
C PRO A 96 -2.15 19.03 -5.27
N LEU A 97 -3.17 19.83 -4.96
CA LEU A 97 -4.10 20.33 -5.98
C LEU A 97 -3.30 21.00 -7.08
N THR A 98 -3.59 20.64 -8.33
CA THR A 98 -2.96 21.33 -9.46
C THR A 98 -3.53 22.74 -9.57
N ASP A 99 -2.80 23.65 -10.21
CA ASP A 99 -3.28 25.01 -10.45
C ASP A 99 -4.61 25.03 -11.25
N ALA A 100 -4.86 24.01 -12.07
CA ALA A 100 -6.13 23.81 -12.75
C ALA A 100 -7.27 23.44 -11.76
N ASP A 101 -7.01 22.53 -10.82
CA ASP A 101 -7.97 22.14 -9.79
C ASP A 101 -8.35 23.34 -8.90
N VAL A 102 -7.36 24.17 -8.53
CA VAL A 102 -7.58 25.38 -7.73
C VAL A 102 -8.46 26.37 -8.47
N ARG A 103 -8.18 26.63 -9.76
CA ARG A 103 -9.02 27.53 -10.58
C ARG A 103 -10.45 27.02 -10.64
N GLN A 104 -10.64 25.71 -10.86
CA GLN A 104 -11.95 25.13 -10.99
C GLN A 104 -12.78 25.26 -9.70
N ILE A 105 -12.17 24.99 -8.54
CA ILE A 105 -12.79 25.18 -7.22
C ILE A 105 -13.21 26.64 -7.01
N LEU A 106 -12.33 27.61 -7.35
CA LEU A 106 -12.65 29.03 -7.22
C LEU A 106 -13.82 29.46 -8.11
N TYR A 107 -13.87 28.97 -9.35
CA TYR A 107 -14.99 29.25 -10.25
C TYR A 107 -16.32 28.71 -9.71
N ASP A 108 -16.33 27.48 -9.21
CA ASP A 108 -17.53 26.86 -8.64
C ASP A 108 -18.01 27.61 -7.38
N GLU A 109 -17.10 28.12 -6.55
CA GLU A 109 -17.41 28.97 -5.38
C GLU A 109 -18.07 30.30 -5.81
N ILE A 110 -17.50 30.98 -6.81
CA ILE A 110 -18.04 32.26 -7.33
C ILE A 110 -19.45 32.06 -7.92
N LEU A 111 -19.68 30.95 -8.63
CA LEU A 111 -20.96 30.60 -9.23
C LEU A 111 -22.02 30.17 -8.21
N SER A 112 -21.62 29.55 -7.10
CA SER A 112 -22.56 29.11 -6.05
C SER A 112 -22.99 30.24 -5.12
N GLN A 113 -22.13 31.24 -4.87
CA GLN A 113 -22.43 32.37 -3.99
C GLN A 113 -23.08 33.56 -4.72
N GLY A 114 -22.70 33.82 -5.97
CA GLY A 114 -23.36 34.81 -6.81
C GLY A 114 -24.39 34.11 -7.69
N GLY A 115 -25.69 34.36 -7.51
CA GLY A 115 -26.81 33.73 -8.24
C GLY A 115 -26.84 33.99 -9.77
N LEU A 116 -25.73 33.69 -10.45
CA LEU A 116 -25.47 33.83 -11.86
C LEU A 116 -25.34 32.42 -12.45
N THR A 117 -26.41 31.92 -13.04
CA THR A 117 -26.37 30.73 -13.90
C THR A 117 -25.58 31.04 -15.16
N GLN A 118 -24.27 30.73 -15.17
CA GLN A 118 -23.51 30.52 -16.40
C GLN A 118 -22.81 29.16 -16.36
N GLN A 119 -22.73 28.51 -17.52
CA GLN A 119 -22.13 27.19 -17.69
C GLN A 119 -20.61 27.27 -17.47
N ASN A 120 -20.07 26.35 -16.68
CA ASN A 120 -18.65 26.32 -16.31
C ASN A 120 -17.77 25.99 -17.55
N PRO A 121 -16.95 26.92 -18.06
CA PRO A 121 -16.17 26.74 -19.29
C PRO A 121 -15.00 25.76 -19.13
N PHE A 122 -14.70 25.30 -17.91
CA PHE A 122 -13.64 24.33 -17.61
C PHE A 122 -14.13 22.89 -17.49
N GLN A 123 -15.45 22.64 -17.59
CA GLN A 123 -15.95 21.27 -17.73
C GLN A 123 -15.62 20.73 -19.11
N SER A 124 -14.49 20.01 -19.23
CA SER A 124 -14.20 19.21 -20.41
C SER A 124 -15.16 18.02 -20.47
N ASN A 125 -16.10 18.06 -21.42
CA ASN A 125 -16.90 16.91 -21.82
C ASN A 125 -15.96 15.85 -22.42
N VAL A 126 -15.49 14.91 -21.60
CA VAL A 126 -14.86 13.68 -22.10
C VAL A 126 -15.96 12.66 -22.40
N PRO A 127 -16.17 12.28 -23.68
CA PRO A 127 -17.11 11.22 -24.00
C PRO A 127 -16.56 9.90 -23.47
N ARG A 128 -17.38 9.18 -22.69
CA ARG A 128 -17.11 7.77 -22.36
C ARG A 128 -17.32 6.95 -23.63
N LEU A 129 -16.28 6.24 -24.04
CA LEU A 129 -16.35 5.10 -24.97
C LEU A 129 -16.65 3.82 -24.16
#